data_AF-A0A2S1H674-F1
#
_entry.id   AF-A0A2S1H674-F1
#
_cell.length_a   1.000
_cell.length_b   1.000
_cell.length_c   1.000
_cell.angle_alpha   90.00
_cell.angle_beta   90.00
_cell.angle_gamma   90.00
#
_symmetry.space_group_name_H-M   'P 1'
#
loop_
_entity.id
_entity.type
_entity.pdbx_description
1 polymer ?
#
loop_
_entity_poly.entity_id
_entity_poly.type
_entity_poly.pdbx_seq_one_letter_code
_entity_poly.pdbx_strand_id
1 'polypeptide(L)'
;MKRVLLGLALLFVISGCANEEGKKERPLEEISAFYEMSVEPRDVYIQTQDTLFQAYHDRYCWNEDLEVCHKIEPRHPKDSTIENGQYIYMGQVKLGESVKISYDSSNYNNKPKADRFELLYYQEDEIVPVEVENGTFVVPDIKGPQYYVYKATTDNDYKGIAYYPFILNAQED
;
A
#
# COMPACT_ATOMS: atom_id res chain seq x y z
N MET A 1 7.54 -80.35 -1.37
CA MET A 1 7.22 -80.64 -2.79
C MET A 1 6.29 -79.56 -3.31
N LYS A 2 6.69 -78.88 -4.40
CA LYS A 2 5.85 -77.95 -5.16
C LYS A 2 4.61 -78.66 -5.69
N ARG A 3 3.45 -77.99 -5.73
CA ARG A 3 2.41 -78.19 -6.75
C ARG A 3 1.54 -76.93 -6.84
N VAL A 4 1.83 -76.16 -7.88
CA VAL A 4 1.00 -75.10 -8.46
C VAL A 4 -0.24 -75.77 -9.05
N LEU A 5 -1.42 -75.20 -8.83
CA LEU A 5 -2.59 -75.45 -9.66
C LEU A 5 -3.29 -74.12 -9.90
N LEU A 6 -3.05 -73.64 -11.12
CA LEU A 6 -3.66 -72.50 -11.77
C LEU A 6 -4.91 -72.99 -12.51
N GLY A 7 -5.97 -72.18 -12.52
CA GLY A 7 -7.07 -72.28 -13.49
C GLY A 7 -8.42 -72.00 -12.82
N LEU A 8 -9.39 -71.36 -13.47
CA LEU A 8 -9.43 -70.64 -14.74
C LEU A 8 -10.71 -69.79 -14.70
N ALA A 9 -10.74 -68.76 -15.52
CA ALA A 9 -11.79 -67.77 -15.73
C ALA A 9 -13.24 -68.29 -15.90
N LEU A 10 -14.21 -67.42 -15.58
CA LEU A 10 -15.45 -67.03 -16.33
C LEU A 10 -16.49 -66.48 -15.33
N LEU A 11 -17.37 -65.51 -15.58
CA LEU A 11 -17.56 -64.39 -16.52
C LEU A 11 -18.95 -63.78 -16.14
N PHE A 12 -19.09 -62.44 -16.21
CA PHE A 12 -20.35 -61.65 -16.16
C PHE A 12 -21.13 -61.65 -14.82
N VAL A 13 -21.64 -60.52 -14.31
CA VAL A 13 -22.68 -59.67 -14.91
C VAL A 13 -22.54 -58.20 -14.48
N ILE A 14 -22.86 -57.34 -15.45
CA ILE A 14 -22.93 -55.88 -15.46
C ILE A 14 -24.14 -55.38 -14.67
N SER A 15 -23.93 -54.42 -13.77
CA SER A 15 -24.86 -53.32 -13.43
C SER A 15 -24.02 -52.25 -12.73
N GLY A 16 -23.76 -51.06 -13.26
CA GLY A 16 -24.71 -50.18 -13.91
C GLY A 16 -25.39 -49.28 -12.87
N CYS A 17 -24.63 -48.46 -12.14
CA CYS A 17 -25.11 -47.19 -11.59
C CYS A 17 -24.03 -46.13 -11.84
N ALA A 18 -24.19 -45.44 -12.96
CA ALA A 18 -23.70 -44.08 -13.10
C ALA A 18 -24.50 -43.17 -12.16
N ASN A 19 -23.78 -42.38 -11.39
CA ASN A 19 -24.04 -40.98 -11.00
C ASN A 19 -22.84 -40.61 -10.13
N GLU A 20 -21.89 -39.84 -10.67
CA GLU A 20 -21.87 -38.38 -10.46
C GLU A 20 -22.08 -38.10 -8.97
N GLU A 21 -21.03 -37.86 -8.17
CA GLU A 21 -20.27 -36.62 -8.20
C GLU A 21 -18.79 -36.90 -7.92
N GLY A 22 -17.97 -36.92 -8.97
CA GLY A 22 -16.60 -36.52 -8.80
C GLY A 22 -16.64 -35.08 -8.28
N LYS A 23 -16.27 -34.87 -7.02
CA LYS A 23 -15.79 -33.56 -6.56
C LYS A 23 -14.61 -33.20 -7.47
N LYS A 24 -14.93 -32.58 -8.61
CA LYS A 24 -14.08 -31.55 -9.20
C LYS A 24 -13.88 -30.59 -8.04
N GLU A 25 -12.74 -30.71 -7.37
CA GLU A 25 -12.11 -29.54 -6.81
C GLU A 25 -12.17 -28.53 -7.95
N ARG A 26 -13.06 -27.54 -7.78
CA ARG A 26 -13.04 -26.36 -8.63
C ARG A 26 -11.58 -25.91 -8.55
N PRO A 27 -10.95 -25.54 -9.67
CA PRO A 27 -9.69 -24.82 -9.58
C PRO A 27 -9.90 -23.76 -8.51
N LEU A 28 -8.99 -23.64 -7.54
CA LEU A 28 -8.92 -22.42 -6.74
C LEU A 28 -9.10 -21.32 -7.78
N GLU A 29 -10.22 -20.59 -7.71
CA GLU A 29 -10.27 -19.31 -8.40
C GLU A 29 -9.03 -18.61 -7.88
N GLU A 30 -8.05 -18.40 -8.75
CA GLU A 30 -7.08 -17.35 -8.55
C GLU A 30 -7.94 -16.15 -8.20
N ILE A 31 -7.92 -15.76 -6.92
CA ILE A 31 -8.50 -14.50 -6.49
C ILE A 31 -7.78 -13.50 -7.38
N SER A 32 -8.48 -13.06 -8.42
CA SER A 32 -7.99 -12.12 -9.42
C SER A 32 -7.76 -10.82 -8.68
N ALA A 33 -6.61 -10.73 -8.03
CA ALA A 33 -6.21 -9.66 -7.16
C ALA A 33 -5.75 -8.49 -8.03
N PHE A 34 -6.68 -7.84 -8.73
CA PHE A 34 -6.46 -6.55 -9.35
C PHE A 34 -7.78 -5.95 -9.81
N TYR A 35 -8.48 -5.25 -8.91
CA TYR A 35 -9.34 -4.15 -9.36
C TYR A 35 -8.42 -2.94 -9.52
N GLU A 36 -7.80 -2.83 -10.68
CA GLU A 36 -7.19 -1.58 -11.15
C GLU A 36 -8.32 -0.61 -11.48
N MET A 37 -8.98 -0.09 -10.45
CA MET A 37 -9.68 1.16 -10.67
C MET A 37 -8.60 2.20 -10.96
N SER A 38 -8.61 2.76 -12.16
CA SER A 38 -7.77 3.86 -12.61
C SER A 38 -8.05 5.19 -11.87
N VAL A 39 -8.63 5.11 -10.68
CA VAL A 39 -8.93 6.25 -9.82
C VAL A 39 -7.69 6.57 -9.02
N GLU A 40 -7.07 7.69 -9.33
CA GLU A 40 -5.97 8.23 -8.52
C GLU A 40 -6.50 8.63 -7.14
N PRO A 41 -5.72 8.39 -6.06
CA PRO A 41 -6.06 8.90 -4.75
C PRO A 41 -5.94 10.43 -4.71
N ARG A 42 -6.47 11.02 -3.64
CA ARG A 42 -6.45 12.48 -3.43
C ARG A 42 -5.02 13.00 -3.34
N ASP A 43 -4.82 14.21 -3.82
CA ASP A 43 -3.55 14.92 -3.68
C ASP A 43 -3.36 15.34 -2.22
N VAL A 44 -2.13 15.16 -1.75
CA VAL A 44 -1.71 15.49 -0.38
C VAL A 44 -0.75 16.67 -0.45
N TYR A 45 -0.97 17.66 0.40
CA TYR A 45 -0.14 18.85 0.53
C TYR A 45 0.50 18.92 1.90
N ILE A 46 1.77 19.29 1.89
CA ILE A 46 2.60 19.52 3.06
C ILE A 46 2.79 21.03 3.21
N GLN A 47 2.42 21.54 4.37
CA GLN A 47 2.47 22.95 4.70
C GLN A 47 3.42 23.17 5.89
N THR A 48 4.49 23.91 5.64
CA THR A 48 5.35 24.52 6.65
C THR A 48 4.94 26.00 6.83
N GLN A 49 5.62 26.75 7.67
CA GLN A 49 5.42 28.20 7.80
C GLN A 49 5.70 28.93 6.48
N ASP A 50 6.74 28.49 5.76
CA ASP A 50 7.27 29.21 4.58
C ASP A 50 6.90 28.54 3.25
N THR A 51 6.53 27.26 3.26
CA THR A 51 6.28 26.50 2.02
C THR A 51 4.98 25.70 2.07
N LEU A 52 4.28 25.67 0.94
CA LEU A 52 3.21 24.74 0.64
C LEU A 52 3.59 23.98 -0.62
N PHE A 53 3.66 22.66 -0.54
CA PHE A 53 4.01 21.83 -1.68
C PHE A 53 3.22 20.52 -1.66
N GLN A 54 3.06 19.92 -2.83
CA GLN A 54 2.39 18.63 -2.97
C GLN A 54 3.37 17.50 -2.62
N ALA A 55 2.93 16.49 -1.88
CA ALA A 55 3.71 15.26 -1.70
C ALA A 55 3.69 14.42 -2.98
N TYR A 56 4.77 13.69 -3.26
CA TYR A 56 4.81 12.83 -4.45
C TYR A 56 3.80 11.70 -4.33
N HIS A 57 3.18 11.32 -5.44
CA HIS A 57 2.31 10.16 -5.48
C HIS A 57 3.12 8.94 -5.94
N ASP A 58 3.51 8.05 -5.01
CA ASP A 58 4.44 6.96 -5.30
C ASP A 58 3.74 5.69 -5.80
N ARG A 59 2.96 5.07 -4.91
CA ARG A 59 2.31 3.79 -5.14
C ARG A 59 0.96 3.78 -4.45
N TYR A 60 0.01 3.09 -5.07
CA TYR A 60 -1.30 2.87 -4.50
C TYR A 60 -1.86 1.51 -4.92
N CYS A 61 -2.80 1.01 -4.13
CA CYS A 61 -3.53 -0.22 -4.38
C CYS A 61 -4.99 -0.03 -3.99
N TRP A 62 -5.90 -0.52 -4.83
CA TRP A 62 -7.32 -0.64 -4.55
C TRP A 62 -7.71 -2.11 -4.63
N ASN A 63 -8.37 -2.61 -3.60
CA ASN A 63 -8.80 -4.01 -3.55
C ASN A 63 -9.95 -4.19 -2.55
N GLU A 64 -10.90 -5.08 -2.84
CA GLU A 64 -11.99 -5.41 -1.91
C GLU A 64 -11.51 -6.05 -0.59
N ASP A 65 -10.33 -6.65 -0.62
CA ASP A 65 -9.59 -7.13 0.54
C ASP A 65 -8.36 -6.26 0.81
N LEU A 66 -8.41 -5.49 1.90
CA LEU A 66 -7.35 -4.56 2.29
C LEU A 66 -6.01 -5.27 2.58
N GLU A 67 -6.05 -6.54 3.00
CA GLU A 67 -4.85 -7.34 3.25
C GLU A 67 -4.05 -7.60 1.98
N VAL A 68 -4.69 -7.59 0.81
CA VAL A 68 -3.99 -7.65 -0.48
C VAL A 68 -3.15 -6.39 -0.68
N CYS A 69 -3.70 -5.22 -0.34
CA CYS A 69 -2.99 -3.95 -0.46
C CYS A 69 -1.90 -3.78 0.60
N HIS A 70 -1.98 -4.44 1.74
CA HIS A 70 -0.89 -4.44 2.74
C HIS A 70 0.42 -5.08 2.23
N LYS A 71 0.40 -5.76 1.07
CA LYS A 71 1.60 -6.32 0.42
C LYS A 71 2.40 -5.29 -0.39
N ILE A 72 1.84 -4.11 -0.67
CA ILE A 72 2.58 -3.06 -1.36
C ILE A 72 3.35 -2.20 -0.36
N GLU A 73 4.65 -2.06 -0.59
CA GLU A 73 5.55 -1.22 0.20
C GLU A 73 5.88 0.07 -0.58
N PRO A 74 6.00 1.22 0.13
CA PRO A 74 6.47 2.45 -0.49
C PRO A 74 7.94 2.32 -0.90
N ARG A 75 8.34 3.06 -1.94
CA ARG A 75 9.76 3.29 -2.19
C ARG A 75 10.35 4.18 -1.10
N HIS A 76 11.65 4.04 -0.85
CA HIS A 76 12.36 4.99 0.00
C HIS A 76 12.18 6.40 -0.58
N PRO A 77 11.83 7.44 0.21
CA PRO A 77 11.54 8.76 -0.33
C PRO A 77 12.65 9.34 -1.19
N LYS A 78 13.92 9.09 -0.82
CA LYS A 78 15.10 9.44 -1.61
C LYS A 78 15.07 8.92 -3.06
N ASP A 79 14.48 7.76 -3.31
CA ASP A 79 14.44 7.13 -4.63
C ASP A 79 13.27 7.64 -5.49
N SER A 80 12.22 8.18 -4.85
CA SER A 80 11.00 8.62 -5.51
C SER A 80 10.89 10.14 -5.64
N THR A 81 11.65 10.90 -4.86
CA THR A 81 11.55 12.37 -4.80
C THR A 81 12.83 13.10 -5.22
N ILE A 82 13.81 12.35 -5.76
CA ILE A 82 15.02 12.88 -6.39
C ILE A 82 15.01 12.51 -7.86
N GLU A 83 15.04 13.52 -8.74
CA GLU A 83 15.15 13.32 -10.18
C GLU A 83 16.39 14.06 -10.69
N ASN A 84 17.26 13.37 -11.43
CA ASN A 84 18.52 13.92 -11.96
C ASN A 84 19.42 14.57 -10.88
N GLY A 85 19.39 14.04 -9.65
CA GLY A 85 20.14 14.59 -8.52
C GLY A 85 19.53 15.84 -7.87
N GLN A 86 18.34 16.24 -8.29
CA GLN A 86 17.60 17.37 -7.72
C GLN A 86 16.38 16.89 -6.92
N TYR A 87 16.15 17.52 -5.78
CA TYR A 87 14.96 17.29 -4.97
C TYR A 87 13.74 17.96 -5.60
N ILE A 88 12.72 17.18 -5.94
CA ILE A 88 11.52 17.68 -6.65
C ILE A 88 10.27 17.79 -5.76
N TYR A 89 10.30 17.25 -4.54
CA TYR A 89 9.21 17.34 -3.55
C TYR A 89 9.75 17.64 -2.15
N MET A 90 10.47 18.76 -2.03
CA MET A 90 11.14 19.18 -0.81
C MET A 90 10.66 20.54 -0.31
N GLY A 91 10.22 20.59 0.96
CA GLY A 91 9.94 21.83 1.69
C GLY A 91 11.09 22.27 2.58
N GLN A 92 11.14 23.56 2.93
CA GLN A 92 12.04 24.06 3.97
C GLN A 92 11.28 24.17 5.29
N VAL A 93 11.95 23.80 6.38
CA VAL A 93 11.35 23.79 7.72
C VAL A 93 12.40 24.15 8.76
N LYS A 94 12.00 24.80 9.84
CA LYS A 94 12.86 25.07 10.99
C LYS A 94 12.90 23.86 11.93
N LEU A 95 13.99 23.71 12.67
CA LEU A 95 14.06 22.69 13.73
C LEU A 95 12.94 22.91 14.76
N GLY A 96 12.25 21.83 15.14
CA GLY A 96 11.12 21.85 16.06
C GLY A 96 9.84 22.50 15.52
N GLU A 97 9.79 22.86 14.23
CA GLU A 97 8.59 23.45 13.64
C GLU A 97 7.47 22.42 13.48
N SER A 98 6.23 22.89 13.65
CA SER A 98 5.02 22.12 13.34
C SER A 98 4.71 22.17 11.85
N VAL A 99 4.57 21.00 11.22
CA VAL A 99 4.21 20.83 9.82
C VAL A 99 2.83 20.24 9.71
N LYS A 100 2.01 20.81 8.83
CA LYS A 100 0.63 20.37 8.58
C LYS A 100 0.53 19.59 7.28
N ILE A 101 -0.16 18.46 7.33
CA ILE A 101 -0.54 17.63 6.19
C ILE A 101 -2.02 17.88 5.92
N SER A 102 -2.37 18.15 4.66
CA SER A 102 -3.75 18.35 4.25
C SER A 102 -4.05 17.71 2.90
N TYR A 103 -5.33 17.45 2.65
CA TYR A 103 -5.81 16.98 1.35
C TYR A 103 -6.27 18.14 0.50
N ASP A 104 -6.19 17.97 -0.82
CA ASP A 104 -6.85 18.90 -1.74
C ASP A 104 -8.37 18.95 -1.47
N SER A 105 -8.84 20.13 -1.07
CA SER A 105 -10.25 20.42 -0.88
C SER A 105 -10.98 20.87 -2.15
N SER A 106 -10.30 21.02 -3.29
CA SER A 106 -10.92 21.50 -4.52
C SER A 106 -11.64 20.38 -5.30
N ASN A 107 -11.29 19.12 -5.07
CA ASN A 107 -11.74 17.98 -5.90
C ASN A 107 -12.41 16.86 -5.08
N TYR A 108 -13.48 17.21 -4.36
CA TYR A 108 -14.15 16.30 -3.42
C TYR A 108 -14.87 15.10 -4.05
N ASN A 109 -15.24 15.15 -5.32
CA ASN A 109 -16.34 14.32 -5.82
C ASN A 109 -15.94 12.98 -6.44
N ASN A 110 -14.66 12.78 -6.82
CA ASN A 110 -14.28 11.58 -7.58
C ASN A 110 -13.11 10.76 -7.01
N LYS A 111 -12.46 11.24 -5.94
CA LYS A 111 -11.29 10.58 -5.35
C LYS A 111 -11.59 10.05 -3.94
N PRO A 112 -11.22 8.80 -3.60
CA PRO A 112 -11.42 8.24 -2.26
C PRO A 112 -10.81 9.13 -1.18
N LYS A 113 -11.55 9.36 -0.10
CA LYS A 113 -11.03 10.03 1.10
C LYS A 113 -10.54 8.94 2.03
N ALA A 114 -9.29 9.02 2.48
CA ALA A 114 -8.79 8.03 3.43
C ALA A 114 -9.40 8.20 4.83
N ASP A 115 -9.56 7.07 5.49
CA ASP A 115 -10.19 6.89 6.80
C ASP A 115 -9.16 6.94 7.93
N ARG A 116 -7.93 6.47 7.64
CA ARG A 116 -6.81 6.47 8.57
C ARG A 116 -5.53 6.87 7.86
N PHE A 117 -4.61 7.46 8.62
CA PHE A 117 -3.33 7.91 8.10
C PHE A 117 -2.21 7.56 9.06
N GLU A 118 -1.05 7.26 8.49
CA GLU A 118 0.18 7.00 9.23
C GLU A 118 1.27 7.88 8.59
N LEU A 119 2.12 8.49 9.42
CA LEU A 119 3.31 9.18 8.95
C LEU A 119 4.53 8.37 9.39
N LEU A 120 5.41 8.09 8.44
CA LEU A 120 6.62 7.29 8.64
C LEU A 120 7.83 8.15 8.35
N TYR A 121 8.79 8.18 9.26
CA TYR A 121 10.08 8.83 9.11
C TYR A 121 11.16 7.79 8.81
N TYR A 122 11.94 8.02 7.76
CA TYR A 122 13.04 7.15 7.35
C TYR A 122 14.33 7.69 7.95
N GLN A 123 14.79 7.04 9.01
CA GLN A 123 16.03 7.35 9.71
C GLN A 123 17.08 6.29 9.37
N GLU A 124 17.97 6.60 8.44
CA GLU A 124 18.96 5.64 7.92
C GLU A 124 18.29 4.36 7.41
N ASP A 125 18.50 3.23 8.08
CA ASP A 125 17.93 1.92 7.74
C ASP A 125 16.67 1.57 8.56
N GLU A 126 16.17 2.50 9.38
CA GLU A 126 15.00 2.31 10.24
C GLU A 126 13.79 3.15 9.78
N ILE A 127 12.61 2.56 9.88
CA ILE A 127 11.33 3.25 9.64
C ILE A 127 10.67 3.50 10.99
N VAL A 128 10.55 4.78 11.35
CA VAL A 128 10.03 5.23 12.64
C VAL A 128 8.64 5.84 12.43
N PRO A 129 7.58 5.33 13.09
CA PRO A 129 6.27 5.99 13.08
C PRO A 129 6.35 7.37 13.73
N VAL A 130 5.71 8.36 13.12
CA VAL A 130 5.64 9.73 13.62
C VAL A 130 4.23 9.99 14.14
N GLU A 131 4.15 10.55 15.34
CA GLU A 131 2.89 10.96 15.92
C GLU A 131 2.31 12.17 15.17
N VAL A 132 1.04 12.06 14.77
CA VAL A 132 0.32 13.10 14.04
C VAL A 132 -0.94 13.48 14.81
N GLU A 133 -1.02 14.72 15.26
CA GLU A 133 -2.17 15.27 15.96
C GLU A 133 -2.91 16.26 15.05
N ASN A 134 -4.18 16.00 14.75
CA ASN A 134 -5.02 16.86 13.90
C ASN A 134 -4.36 17.21 12.55
N GLY A 135 -3.67 16.23 11.95
CA GLY A 135 -2.95 16.41 10.69
C GLY A 135 -1.67 17.24 10.81
N THR A 136 -1.18 17.48 12.02
CA THR A 136 0.05 18.23 12.30
C THR A 136 1.06 17.33 13.01
N PHE A 137 2.34 17.48 12.70
CA PHE A 137 3.44 16.80 13.41
C PHE A 137 4.60 17.76 13.64
N VAL A 138 5.48 17.43 14.56
CA VAL A 138 6.69 18.21 14.85
C VAL A 138 7.88 17.53 14.19
N VAL A 139 8.67 18.30 13.46
CA VAL A 139 9.90 17.81 12.84
C VAL A 139 10.96 17.61 13.92
N PRO A 140 11.64 16.45 13.97
CA PRO A 140 12.70 16.21 14.93
C PRO A 140 13.86 17.20 14.74
N ASP A 141 14.57 17.48 15.84
CA ASP A 141 15.67 18.44 15.91
C ASP A 141 16.97 17.91 15.26
N ILE A 142 16.87 17.47 14.00
CA ILE A 142 17.96 16.95 13.19
C ILE A 142 18.10 17.82 11.94
N LYS A 143 19.29 18.38 11.70
CA LYS A 143 19.52 19.22 10.52
C LYS A 143 19.60 18.42 9.23
N GLY A 144 19.22 19.06 8.13
CA GLY A 144 19.38 18.56 6.78
C GLY A 144 18.12 17.85 6.24
N PRO A 145 18.27 17.07 5.16
CA PRO A 145 17.14 16.42 4.51
C PRO A 145 16.59 15.28 5.38
N GLN A 146 15.30 15.34 5.64
CA GLN A 146 14.52 14.36 6.37
C GLN A 146 13.48 13.74 5.43
N TYR A 147 13.40 12.41 5.44
CA TYR A 147 12.65 11.63 4.47
C TYR A 147 11.40 11.06 5.13
N TYR A 148 10.23 11.39 4.58
CA TYR A 148 8.94 10.96 5.12
C TYR A 148 8.12 10.21 4.09
N VAL A 149 7.25 9.31 4.56
CA VAL A 149 6.16 8.72 3.80
C VAL A 149 4.86 8.93 4.57
N TYR A 150 3.91 9.60 3.93
CA TYR A 150 2.54 9.62 4.41
C TYR A 150 1.77 8.47 3.77
N LYS A 151 1.20 7.59 4.60
CA LYS A 151 0.41 6.45 4.17
C LYS A 151 -1.06 6.74 4.45
N ALA A 152 -1.87 6.81 3.40
CA ALA A 152 -3.30 6.97 3.49
C ALA A 152 -3.98 5.61 3.28
N THR A 153 -4.86 5.21 4.19
CA THR A 153 -5.69 4.01 4.01
C THR A 153 -7.17 4.39 3.99
N THR A 154 -7.89 3.82 3.04
CA THR A 154 -9.35 3.87 2.95
C THR A 154 -9.89 2.45 3.19
N ASP A 155 -10.96 2.32 3.96
CA ASP A 155 -11.57 1.04 4.37
C ASP A 155 -13.10 1.00 4.18
N ASN A 156 -13.77 2.16 4.14
CA ASN A 156 -15.22 2.23 4.06
C ASN A 156 -15.76 2.05 2.62
N ASP A 157 -15.72 3.11 1.81
CA ASP A 157 -16.34 3.11 0.47
C ASP A 157 -15.42 2.51 -0.60
N TYR A 158 -14.10 2.58 -0.35
CA TYR A 158 -13.05 2.09 -1.22
C TYR A 158 -11.96 1.50 -0.34
N LYS A 159 -11.64 0.23 -0.49
CA LYS A 159 -10.56 -0.37 0.30
C LYS A 159 -9.24 -0.22 -0.44
N GLY A 160 -8.26 0.38 0.21
CA GLY A 160 -6.93 0.50 -0.36
C GLY A 160 -5.97 1.41 0.39
N ILE A 161 -4.75 1.46 -0.14
CA ILE A 161 -3.61 2.14 0.46
C ILE A 161 -2.94 2.99 -0.60
N ALA A 162 -2.56 4.22 -0.25
CA ALA A 162 -1.75 5.11 -1.08
C ALA A 162 -0.59 5.68 -0.27
N TYR A 163 0.58 5.77 -0.90
CA TYR A 163 1.82 6.25 -0.29
C TYR A 163 2.30 7.54 -0.93
N TYR A 164 2.65 8.49 -0.08
CA TYR A 164 3.05 9.83 -0.46
C TYR A 164 4.38 10.21 0.17
N PRO A 165 5.51 9.92 -0.48
CA PRO A 165 6.81 10.34 0.02
C PRO A 165 7.03 11.85 -0.20
N PHE A 166 7.71 12.47 0.75
CA PHE A 166 8.13 13.86 0.67
C PHE A 166 9.40 14.08 1.49
N ILE A 167 10.07 15.21 1.24
CA ILE A 167 11.29 15.60 1.95
C ILE A 167 11.06 16.93 2.66
N LEU A 168 11.58 17.03 3.88
CA LEU A 168 11.72 18.30 4.57
C LEU A 168 13.21 18.56 4.80
N ASN A 169 13.69 19.71 4.39
CA ASN A 169 15.05 20.15 4.72
C ASN A 169 15.00 21.03 5.96
N ALA A 170 15.44 20.46 7.08
CA ALA A 170 15.41 21.12 8.38
C ALA A 170 16.66 21.98 8.60
N GLN A 171 16.46 23.23 8.99
CA GLN A 171 17.53 24.21 9.22
C GLN A 171 17.35 24.99 10.54
N GLU A 172 18.44 25.58 11.02
CA GLU A 172 18.37 26.58 12.10
C GLU A 172 17.66 27.85 11.61
N ASP A 173 17.15 28.62 12.57
CA ASP A 173 16.60 29.97 12.36
C ASP A 173 17.64 30.97 11.80
#